data_AF-A0A640KSD6-F1
#
_entry.id   AF-A0A640KSD6-F1
#
_cell.length_a   1.000
_cell.length_b   1.000
_cell.length_c   1.000
_cell.angle_alpha   90.00
_cell.angle_beta   90.00
_cell.angle_gamma   90.00
#
_symmetry.space_group_name_H-M   'P 1'
#
loop_
_entity.id
_entity.type
_entity.pdbx_description
1 polymer ?
#
loop_
_entity_poly.entity_id
_entity_poly.type
_entity_poly.pdbx_seq_one_letter_code
_entity_poly.pdbx_strand_id
1 'polypeptide(L)'
;MLRRAAWQAVSSRLIRPAVAASIASTSAALSEKRRTGVIVGNPKQGMMDPIHVSWTDIAGSDNIPGARLAAGRVLSMLDMCAARTSQKVADYQACRNHERYLTCTVGVTNTIFWSPILQGDAVRLDGRLVNCGSSSMGIYIRFYRQSPSTRTETLAGESFFTMVAITPDLKAAKVVPAIELTDPFDIELHHRYDKIRKLQEENAKDTTERLKRTLTTEEVQCPINQQKPTHVRINSTKVEANRIFFMSCMNNNNTVFGGELMAWMEQHAVHCGRMFTGNRYVFTIGMHSVAFPEPVLATDWVTLEATVIYVRNTTMEVDVVLRAERRDSSSVITNRASFVLINNDDIGRKCTIPMGLELHGATQEELQQFMEARVRYHGSVARRDHFHACNLPTGATTP
;
A
#
# COMPACT_ATOMS: atom_id res chain seq x y z
N MET A 1 -13.16 37.73 28.84
CA MET A 1 -12.22 38.30 29.83
C MET A 1 -11.61 37.16 30.62
N LEU A 2 -10.33 36.91 30.40
CA LEU A 2 -9.52 35.84 31.01
C LEU A 2 -9.55 35.92 32.55
N ARG A 3 -9.87 34.82 33.23
CA ARG A 3 -9.50 34.61 34.64
C ARG A 3 -8.56 33.43 34.74
N ARG A 4 -7.34 33.76 35.19
CA ARG A 4 -6.23 32.87 35.53
C ARG A 4 -6.66 31.89 36.63
N ALA A 5 -6.34 30.61 36.46
CA ALA A 5 -6.34 29.62 37.54
C ALA A 5 -4.89 29.24 37.86
N ALA A 6 -4.53 29.43 39.12
CA ALA A 6 -3.19 29.22 39.67
C ALA A 6 -2.90 27.73 39.87
N TRP A 7 -1.66 27.34 39.57
CA TRP A 7 -1.07 26.05 39.91
C TRP A 7 -0.81 25.96 41.41
N GLN A 8 -1.34 24.92 42.07
CA GLN A 8 -0.89 24.48 43.39
C GLN A 8 -0.06 23.20 43.23
N ALA A 9 1.22 23.31 43.59
CA ALA A 9 2.14 22.19 43.69
C ALA A 9 1.83 21.39 44.96
N VAL A 10 1.48 20.11 44.79
CA VAL A 10 1.36 19.16 45.89
C VAL A 10 2.71 18.45 46.05
N SER A 11 3.39 18.79 47.15
CA SER A 11 4.58 18.09 47.64
C SER A 11 4.17 16.69 48.12
N SER A 12 4.78 15.65 47.54
CA SER A 12 4.75 14.31 48.12
C SER A 12 6.17 13.84 48.42
N ARG A 13 6.42 13.58 49.71
CA ARG A 13 7.66 13.01 50.24
C ARG A 13 7.77 11.56 49.77
N LEU A 14 8.84 11.23 49.05
CA LEU A 14 9.20 9.85 48.73
C LEU A 14 10.25 9.33 49.70
N ILE A 15 9.89 8.20 50.29
CA ILE A 15 10.65 7.36 51.21
C ILE A 15 11.83 6.74 50.44
N ARG A 16 13.05 6.86 50.98
CA ARG A 16 14.20 6.05 50.55
C ARG A 16 14.00 4.59 51.00
N PRO A 17 14.43 3.62 50.19
CA PRO A 17 15.35 2.64 50.74
C PRO A 17 16.58 2.41 49.86
N ALA A 18 17.67 2.11 50.57
CA ALA A 18 18.96 1.74 50.04
C ALA A 18 18.93 0.30 49.49
N VAL A 19 19.18 0.14 48.19
CA VAL A 19 19.86 -1.03 47.59
C VAL A 19 20.61 -0.54 46.36
N ALA A 20 21.69 0.22 46.59
CA ALA A 20 22.63 0.66 45.55
C ALA A 20 23.99 0.01 45.82
N ALA A 21 24.06 -1.31 45.69
CA ALA A 21 25.32 -2.08 45.68
C ALA A 21 25.03 -3.55 45.33
N SER A 22 24.71 -3.85 44.07
CA SER A 22 24.76 -5.24 43.54
C SER A 22 24.61 -5.37 42.01
N ILE A 23 24.31 -4.30 41.26
CA ILE A 23 24.06 -4.41 39.80
C ILE A 23 25.31 -4.06 38.95
N ALA A 24 26.39 -3.59 39.58
CA ALA A 24 27.59 -3.12 38.89
C ALA A 24 28.56 -4.23 38.43
N SER A 25 28.26 -5.51 38.65
CA SER A 25 29.14 -6.63 38.24
C SER A 25 28.53 -7.58 37.21
N THR A 26 27.35 -7.27 36.66
CA THR A 26 26.72 -8.05 35.58
C THR A 26 26.48 -7.23 34.31
N SER A 27 26.90 -5.96 34.28
CA SER A 27 26.80 -5.09 33.09
C SER A 27 28.04 -5.14 32.17
N ALA A 28 29.10 -5.84 32.57
CA ALA A 28 30.34 -5.97 31.80
C ALA A 28 30.44 -7.26 30.96
N ALA A 29 29.48 -8.20 31.10
CA ALA A 29 29.48 -9.49 30.40
C ALA A 29 28.38 -9.64 29.32
N LEU A 30 27.73 -8.53 28.92
CA LEU A 30 26.78 -8.48 27.80
C LEU A 30 27.22 -7.53 26.67
N SER A 31 28.43 -6.98 26.77
CA SER A 31 29.11 -6.26 25.69
C SER A 31 29.91 -7.26 24.85
N GLU A 32 29.25 -7.91 23.88
CA GLU A 32 29.82 -8.40 22.60
C GLU A 32 28.88 -9.39 21.88
N LYS A 33 27.59 -9.06 21.76
CA LYS A 33 26.88 -9.47 20.53
C LYS A 33 27.15 -8.38 19.52
N ARG A 34 28.12 -8.59 18.61
CA ARG A 34 28.31 -7.77 17.41
C ARG A 34 26.94 -7.49 16.81
N ARG A 35 26.44 -6.27 16.94
CA ARG A 35 25.29 -5.79 16.16
C ARG A 35 25.78 -5.76 14.72
N THR A 36 25.53 -6.82 13.96
CA THR A 36 25.83 -6.85 12.53
C THR A 36 24.75 -6.03 11.84
N GLY A 37 24.91 -4.71 11.85
CA GLY A 37 24.08 -3.81 11.06
C GLY A 37 24.22 -4.16 9.57
N VAL A 38 23.15 -3.94 8.81
CA VAL A 38 23.16 -4.10 7.35
C VAL A 38 23.21 -2.72 6.73
N ILE A 39 24.27 -2.44 5.97
CA ILE A 39 24.35 -1.23 5.17
C ILE A 39 23.54 -1.43 3.90
N VAL A 40 22.56 -0.55 3.67
CA VAL A 40 21.69 -0.57 2.51
C VAL A 40 21.93 0.69 1.69
N GLY A 41 22.24 0.53 0.40
CA GLY A 41 22.56 1.64 -0.52
C GLY A 41 24.06 1.86 -0.70
N ASN A 42 24.45 3.06 -1.14
CA ASN A 42 25.84 3.40 -1.46
C ASN A 42 26.44 4.41 -0.46
N PRO A 43 27.35 4.00 0.44
CA PRO A 43 27.96 4.90 1.43
C PRO A 43 28.73 6.09 0.83
N LYS A 44 29.17 5.98 -0.43
CA LYS A 44 29.84 7.09 -1.14
C LYS A 44 28.88 8.26 -1.42
N GLN A 45 27.58 7.98 -1.55
CA GLN A 45 26.53 9.01 -1.66
C GLN A 45 26.16 9.59 -0.29
N GLY A 46 26.64 8.98 0.79
CA GLY A 46 26.37 9.40 2.15
C GLY A 46 25.95 8.28 3.07
N MET A 47 25.90 8.64 4.35
CA MET A 47 25.43 7.78 5.41
C MET A 47 24.42 8.54 6.24
N MET A 48 23.23 7.97 6.37
CA MET A 48 22.14 8.51 7.19
C MET A 48 21.77 7.51 8.28
N ASP A 49 21.32 8.04 9.40
CA ASP A 49 20.63 7.25 10.41
C ASP A 49 19.30 6.70 9.85
N PRO A 50 18.81 5.56 10.35
CA PRO A 50 17.50 5.03 9.98
C PRO A 50 16.40 6.09 10.05
N ILE A 51 15.60 6.18 8.99
CA ILE A 51 14.51 7.15 8.91
C ILE A 51 13.21 6.48 9.34
N HIS A 52 12.62 7.05 10.40
CA HIS A 52 11.26 6.77 10.84
C HIS A 52 10.40 8.04 10.81
N VAL A 53 9.16 7.88 10.35
CA VAL A 53 8.12 8.92 10.35
C VAL A 53 6.87 8.31 10.97
N SER A 54 6.45 8.85 12.10
CA SER A 54 5.11 8.61 12.66
C SER A 54 4.24 9.79 12.29
N TRP A 55 3.12 9.53 11.63
CA TRP A 55 2.09 10.52 11.32
C TRP A 55 0.74 10.03 11.81
N THR A 56 -0.05 10.90 12.42
CA THR A 56 -1.40 10.57 12.87
C THR A 56 -2.35 11.64 12.39
N ASP A 57 -3.49 11.20 11.85
CA ASP A 57 -4.57 12.08 11.44
C ASP A 57 -5.93 11.38 11.66
N ILE A 58 -7.02 12.14 11.59
CA ILE A 58 -8.37 11.61 11.72
C ILE A 58 -8.87 11.12 10.37
N ALA A 59 -9.39 9.90 10.34
CA ALA A 59 -9.95 9.29 9.14
C ALA A 59 -11.31 9.89 8.77
N GLY A 60 -11.39 10.47 7.58
CA GLY A 60 -12.66 10.87 6.95
C GLY A 60 -13.17 12.24 7.41
N SER A 61 -14.46 12.47 7.22
CA SER A 61 -15.17 13.66 7.68
C SER A 61 -16.41 13.24 8.46
N ASP A 62 -16.95 14.12 9.30
CA ASP A 62 -18.06 13.82 10.22
C ASP A 62 -19.44 13.62 9.52
N ASN A 63 -19.45 13.25 8.24
CA ASN A 63 -20.67 13.20 7.44
C ASN A 63 -21.55 11.99 7.79
N ILE A 64 -20.95 10.83 8.10
CA ILE A 64 -21.67 9.63 8.52
C ILE A 64 -20.86 8.92 9.63
N PRO A 65 -21.06 9.29 10.90
CA PRO A 65 -20.33 8.71 12.02
C PRO A 65 -20.41 7.17 12.03
N GLY A 66 -19.27 6.51 12.22
CA GLY A 66 -19.19 5.04 12.30
C GLY A 66 -19.26 4.31 10.95
N ALA A 67 -19.46 4.99 9.83
CA ALA A 67 -19.37 4.36 8.52
C ALA A 67 -17.93 3.94 8.21
N ARG A 68 -17.77 2.83 7.47
CA ARG A 68 -16.45 2.38 7.02
C ARG A 68 -15.84 3.41 6.06
N LEU A 69 -14.58 3.78 6.33
CA LEU A 69 -13.81 4.65 5.45
C LEU A 69 -13.49 3.92 4.14
N ALA A 70 -13.61 4.62 3.01
CA ALA A 70 -13.15 4.10 1.73
C ALA A 70 -11.63 3.84 1.78
N ALA A 71 -11.18 2.70 1.25
CA ALA A 71 -9.76 2.34 1.32
C ALA A 71 -8.91 3.32 0.51
N GLY A 72 -9.46 3.92 -0.54
CA GLY A 72 -8.83 4.99 -1.30
C GLY A 72 -8.36 6.16 -0.44
N ARG A 73 -9.08 6.51 0.64
CA ARG A 73 -8.64 7.57 1.55
C ARG A 73 -7.45 7.14 2.39
N VAL A 74 -7.42 5.90 2.84
CA VAL A 74 -6.23 5.35 3.51
C VAL A 74 -5.03 5.32 2.55
N LEU A 75 -5.23 4.92 1.29
CA LEU A 75 -4.17 4.93 0.27
C LEU A 75 -3.57 6.33 0.06
N SER A 76 -4.40 7.37 0.05
CA SER A 76 -3.93 8.76 -0.02
C SER A 76 -3.08 9.16 1.20
N MET A 77 -3.49 8.76 2.40
CA MET A 77 -2.68 8.95 3.61
C MET A 77 -1.35 8.17 3.55
N LEU A 78 -1.37 6.92 3.08
CA LEU A 78 -0.15 6.14 2.93
C LEU A 78 0.84 6.82 1.96
N ASP A 79 0.36 7.37 0.85
CA ASP A 79 1.18 8.12 -0.12
C ASP A 79 1.85 9.36 0.49
N MET A 80 1.09 10.16 1.27
CA MET A 80 1.65 11.32 1.96
C MET A 80 2.71 10.92 3.02
N CYS A 81 2.50 9.82 3.74
CA CYS A 81 3.48 9.28 4.68
C CYS A 81 4.76 8.82 3.96
N ALA A 82 4.62 8.14 2.82
CA ALA A 82 5.74 7.75 1.97
C ALA A 82 6.51 8.98 1.47
N ALA A 83 5.79 9.98 0.94
CA ALA A 83 6.36 11.23 0.46
C ALA A 83 7.13 11.97 1.56
N ARG A 84 6.59 12.05 2.79
CA ARG A 84 7.31 12.69 3.90
C ARG A 84 8.58 11.92 4.30
N THR A 85 8.51 10.59 4.26
CA THR A 85 9.65 9.72 4.58
C THR A 85 10.76 9.84 3.54
N SER A 86 10.42 9.80 2.24
CA SER A 86 11.40 10.02 1.16
C SER A 86 11.93 11.45 1.13
N GLN A 87 11.10 12.44 1.45
CA GLN A 87 11.54 13.84 1.45
C GLN A 87 12.64 14.09 2.48
N LYS A 88 12.66 13.40 3.63
CA LYS A 88 13.78 13.50 4.59
C LYS A 88 15.13 13.10 3.97
N VAL A 89 15.13 12.13 3.04
CA VAL A 89 16.33 11.73 2.28
C VAL A 89 16.74 12.82 1.30
N ALA A 90 15.77 13.36 0.56
CA ALA A 90 16.00 14.45 -0.38
C ALA A 90 16.54 15.71 0.32
N ASP A 91 15.97 16.06 1.47
CA ASP A 91 16.38 17.21 2.30
C ASP A 91 17.82 17.03 2.81
N TYR A 92 18.19 15.82 3.27
CA TYR A 92 19.56 15.51 3.68
C TYR A 92 20.55 15.76 2.54
N GLN A 93 20.24 15.32 1.32
CA GLN A 93 21.14 15.54 0.20
C GLN A 93 21.19 17.00 -0.23
N ALA A 94 20.06 17.68 -0.23
CA ALA A 94 20.00 19.11 -0.51
C ALA A 94 20.88 19.92 0.46
N CYS A 95 20.91 19.55 1.74
CA CYS A 95 21.81 20.19 2.71
C CYS A 95 23.30 19.92 2.43
N ARG A 96 23.64 18.80 1.76
CA ARG A 96 25.03 18.43 1.49
C ARG A 96 25.60 19.07 0.23
N ASN A 97 24.80 19.18 -0.82
CA ASN A 97 25.27 19.66 -2.12
C ASN A 97 24.57 20.94 -2.60
N HIS A 98 23.64 21.49 -1.83
CA HIS A 98 22.88 22.71 -2.14
C HIS A 98 22.01 22.58 -3.40
N GLU A 99 21.70 21.36 -3.84
CA GLU A 99 20.77 21.10 -4.94
C GLU A 99 19.39 20.75 -4.42
N ARG A 100 18.34 21.13 -5.15
CA ARG A 100 16.96 20.81 -4.78
C ARG A 100 16.52 19.50 -5.42
N TYR A 101 16.14 18.55 -4.58
CA TYR A 101 15.51 17.30 -5.00
C TYR A 101 14.07 17.22 -4.55
N LEU A 102 13.25 16.59 -5.39
CA LEU A 102 11.87 16.26 -5.09
C LEU A 102 11.74 14.74 -5.01
N THR A 103 10.59 14.26 -4.58
CA THR A 103 10.31 12.81 -4.55
C THR A 103 8.96 12.51 -5.20
N CYS A 104 8.87 11.35 -5.84
CA CYS A 104 7.62 10.87 -6.43
C CYS A 104 7.41 9.38 -6.15
N THR A 105 6.14 8.99 -6.11
CA THR A 105 5.74 7.58 -5.99
C THR A 105 5.83 6.93 -7.36
N VAL A 106 6.59 5.84 -7.47
CA VAL A 106 6.70 5.06 -8.72
C VAL A 106 6.07 3.67 -8.61
N GLY A 107 5.82 3.20 -7.39
CA GLY A 107 5.03 2.00 -7.19
C GLY A 107 4.58 1.81 -5.75
N VAL A 108 3.44 1.14 -5.60
CA VAL A 108 2.91 0.68 -4.31
C VAL A 108 2.59 -0.80 -4.44
N THR A 109 2.96 -1.61 -3.45
CA THR A 109 2.87 -3.06 -3.53
C THR A 109 2.46 -3.68 -2.20
N ASN A 110 1.73 -4.79 -2.29
CA ASN A 110 1.35 -5.62 -1.15
C ASN A 110 0.63 -4.82 -0.06
N THR A 111 -0.33 -3.98 -0.47
CA THR A 111 -1.17 -3.26 0.49
C THR A 111 -2.27 -4.17 0.99
N ILE A 112 -2.35 -4.35 2.30
CA ILE A 112 -3.33 -5.24 2.95
C ILE A 112 -4.07 -4.46 4.03
N PHE A 113 -5.40 -4.62 4.06
CA PHE A 113 -6.26 -4.08 5.11
C PHE A 113 -6.76 -5.23 5.99
N TRP A 114 -6.20 -5.38 7.19
CA TRP A 114 -6.61 -6.43 8.14
C TRP A 114 -7.89 -6.10 8.88
N SER A 115 -8.13 -4.82 9.18
CA SER A 115 -9.33 -4.37 9.90
C SER A 115 -9.94 -3.14 9.22
N PRO A 116 -11.28 -2.99 9.25
CA PRO A 116 -11.93 -1.80 8.72
C PRO A 116 -11.53 -0.57 9.54
N ILE A 117 -11.21 0.52 8.86
CA ILE A 117 -11.06 1.84 9.46
C ILE A 117 -12.41 2.56 9.33
N LEU A 118 -12.89 3.16 10.40
CA LEU A 118 -14.17 3.88 10.42
C LEU A 118 -13.94 5.39 10.37
N GLN A 119 -14.94 6.12 9.88
CA GLN A 119 -14.95 7.57 9.96
C GLN A 119 -14.85 8.01 11.43
N GLY A 120 -13.92 8.92 11.72
CA GLY A 120 -13.61 9.41 13.06
C GLY A 120 -12.57 8.58 13.83
N ASP A 121 -12.11 7.44 13.30
CA ASP A 121 -10.96 6.75 13.88
C ASP A 121 -9.70 7.63 13.73
N ALA A 122 -8.83 7.66 14.76
CA ALA A 122 -7.49 8.20 14.59
C ALA A 122 -6.64 7.14 13.86
N VAL A 123 -6.01 7.51 12.75
CA VAL A 123 -5.17 6.63 11.95
C VAL A 123 -3.73 7.04 12.10
N ARG A 124 -2.92 6.14 12.67
CA ARG A 124 -1.47 6.33 12.81
C ARG A 124 -0.74 5.53 11.75
N LEU A 125 0.17 6.18 11.03
CA LEU A 125 1.02 5.62 10.00
C LEU A 125 2.48 5.67 10.48
N ASP A 126 3.15 4.53 10.47
CA ASP A 126 4.59 4.39 10.75
C ASP A 126 5.33 4.07 9.46
N GLY A 127 5.92 5.10 8.85
CA GLY A 127 6.76 4.98 7.66
C GLY A 127 8.23 4.77 8.02
N ARG A 128 8.85 3.74 7.44
CA ARG A 128 10.25 3.39 7.62
C ARG A 128 10.96 3.25 6.29
N LEU A 129 12.12 3.90 6.15
CA LEU A 129 12.99 3.67 5.01
C LEU A 129 13.73 2.34 5.20
N VAL A 130 13.44 1.37 4.34
CA VAL A 130 13.96 -0.01 4.44
C VAL A 130 14.84 -0.40 3.26
N ASN A 131 14.90 0.43 2.22
CA ASN A 131 15.76 0.20 1.07
C ASN A 131 16.24 1.51 0.43
N CYS A 132 17.48 1.51 -0.04
CA CYS A 132 18.12 2.63 -0.72
C CYS A 132 18.77 2.10 -2.01
N GLY A 133 18.21 2.48 -3.17
CA GLY A 133 18.82 2.28 -4.48
C GLY A 133 19.75 3.43 -4.85
N SER A 134 20.03 3.60 -6.14
CA SER A 134 20.79 4.77 -6.62
C SER A 134 19.94 6.05 -6.63
N SER A 135 18.70 5.93 -7.12
CA SER A 135 17.69 7.00 -7.12
C SER A 135 16.39 6.61 -6.40
N SER A 136 16.21 5.32 -6.10
CA SER A 136 14.98 4.79 -5.50
C SER A 136 15.10 4.60 -3.99
N MET A 137 13.96 4.61 -3.33
CA MET A 137 13.80 4.41 -1.89
C MET A 137 12.65 3.43 -1.66
N GLY A 138 12.91 2.37 -0.91
CA GLY A 138 11.87 1.43 -0.46
C GLY A 138 11.39 1.84 0.92
N ILE A 139 10.09 2.09 1.04
CA ILE A 139 9.46 2.53 2.27
C ILE A 139 8.43 1.49 2.69
N TYR A 140 8.55 1.01 3.91
CA TYR A 140 7.53 0.20 4.54
C TYR A 140 6.64 1.09 5.39
N ILE A 141 5.32 0.93 5.28
CA ILE A 141 4.36 1.63 6.12
C ILE A 141 3.49 0.62 6.83
N ARG A 142 3.50 0.66 8.16
CA ARG A 142 2.52 -0.05 8.99
C ARG A 142 1.53 0.97 9.52
N PHE A 143 0.25 0.63 9.50
CA PHE A 143 -0.78 1.55 9.94
C PHE A 143 -1.77 0.93 10.93
N TYR A 144 -2.22 1.79 11.84
CA TYR A 144 -3.04 1.45 12.97
C TYR A 144 -4.26 2.35 13.00
N ARG A 145 -5.34 1.85 13.59
CA ARG A 145 -6.52 2.63 13.90
C ARG A 145 -6.76 2.65 15.40
N GLN A 146 -7.17 3.78 15.93
CA GLN A 146 -7.67 3.93 17.28
C GLN A 146 -9.09 4.44 17.22
N SER A 147 -10.03 3.63 17.71
CA SER A 147 -11.43 4.04 17.75
C SER A 147 -11.70 4.94 18.96
N PRO A 148 -12.47 6.03 18.82
CA PRO A 148 -12.84 6.88 19.96
C PRO A 148 -13.61 6.14 21.07
N SER A 149 -14.36 5.09 20.70
CA SER A 149 -15.18 4.30 21.61
C SER A 149 -14.35 3.35 22.47
N THR A 150 -13.39 2.64 21.86
CA THR A 150 -12.53 1.68 22.58
C THR A 150 -11.29 2.33 23.16
N ARG A 151 -10.81 3.43 22.56
CA ARG A 151 -9.54 4.12 22.86
C ARG A 151 -8.30 3.22 22.71
N THR A 152 -8.48 2.03 22.14
CA THR A 152 -7.43 1.05 21.89
C THR A 152 -6.93 1.20 20.48
N GLU A 153 -5.62 1.26 20.33
CA GLU A 153 -5.00 1.15 19.03
C GLU A 153 -4.95 -0.30 18.57
N THR A 154 -5.31 -0.53 17.31
CA THR A 154 -5.31 -1.85 16.68
C THR A 154 -4.65 -1.78 15.32
N LEU A 155 -3.92 -2.83 14.97
CA LEU A 155 -3.24 -2.92 13.68
C LEU A 155 -4.27 -2.99 12.54
N ALA A 156 -4.18 -2.05 11.60
CA ALA A 156 -5.14 -1.92 10.51
C ALA A 156 -4.62 -2.44 9.17
N GLY A 157 -3.31 -2.38 8.93
CA GLY A 157 -2.70 -2.89 7.71
C GLY A 157 -1.23 -2.57 7.55
N GLU A 158 -0.69 -2.94 6.39
CA GLU A 158 0.66 -2.60 5.96
C GLU A 158 0.74 -2.39 4.44
N SER A 159 1.79 -1.72 3.97
CA SER A 159 2.06 -1.47 2.57
C SER A 159 3.55 -1.19 2.31
N PHE A 160 4.02 -1.48 1.10
CA PHE A 160 5.34 -1.07 0.62
C PHE A 160 5.21 -0.04 -0.50
N PHE A 161 5.99 1.03 -0.41
CA PHE A 161 6.10 2.09 -1.39
C PHE A 161 7.49 2.08 -2.00
N THR A 162 7.57 2.25 -3.31
CA THR A 162 8.80 2.59 -4.03
C THR A 162 8.71 4.07 -4.40
N MET A 163 9.57 4.88 -3.80
CA MET A 163 9.73 6.29 -4.13
C MET A 163 10.99 6.49 -4.96
N VAL A 164 11.04 7.56 -5.76
CA VAL A 164 12.24 7.96 -6.50
C VAL A 164 12.55 9.42 -6.19
N ALA A 165 13.83 9.70 -5.93
CA ALA A 165 14.36 11.05 -5.89
C ALA A 165 14.47 11.57 -7.33
N ILE A 166 13.92 12.75 -7.58
CA ILE A 166 13.91 13.38 -8.90
C ILE A 166 14.43 14.81 -8.83
N THR A 167 15.00 15.25 -9.94
CA THR A 167 15.33 16.65 -10.20
C THR A 167 14.06 17.44 -10.57
N PRO A 168 14.11 18.80 -10.55
CA PRO A 168 12.96 19.62 -10.95
C PRO A 168 12.47 19.40 -12.39
N ASP A 169 13.30 18.86 -13.29
CA ASP A 169 12.93 18.44 -14.65
C ASP A 169 12.37 17.00 -14.72
N LEU A 170 11.93 16.44 -13.58
CA LEU A 170 11.30 15.12 -13.45
C LEU A 170 12.19 13.93 -13.82
N LYS A 171 13.51 14.09 -13.82
CA LYS A 171 14.46 12.98 -14.06
C LYS A 171 14.92 12.35 -12.76
N ALA A 172 15.18 11.04 -12.79
CA ALA A 172 15.71 10.33 -11.64
C ALA A 172 17.09 10.87 -11.21
N ALA A 173 17.21 11.28 -9.96
CA ALA A 173 18.43 11.78 -9.35
C ALA A 173 19.16 10.64 -8.62
N LYS A 174 20.39 10.31 -9.06
CA LYS A 174 21.21 9.23 -8.46
C LYS A 174 21.92 9.69 -7.18
N VAL A 175 21.12 10.14 -6.22
CA VAL A 175 21.59 10.85 -5.02
C VAL A 175 21.14 10.15 -3.75
N VAL A 176 20.52 8.97 -3.79
CA VAL A 176 20.05 8.34 -2.54
C VAL A 176 21.26 7.85 -1.73
N PRO A 177 21.45 8.29 -0.46
CA PRO A 177 22.54 7.85 0.41
C PRO A 177 22.29 6.43 0.95
N ALA A 178 23.30 5.87 1.61
CA ALA A 178 23.13 4.64 2.37
C ALA A 178 22.55 4.90 3.77
N ILE A 179 21.93 3.85 4.32
CA ILE A 179 21.51 3.75 5.72
C ILE A 179 22.10 2.49 6.36
N GLU A 180 22.37 2.55 7.67
CA GLU A 180 22.70 1.34 8.46
C GLU A 180 21.49 0.87 9.24
N LEU A 181 20.91 -0.25 8.82
CA LEU A 181 19.83 -0.89 9.54
C LEU A 181 20.41 -1.73 10.67
N THR A 182 20.07 -1.38 11.91
CA THR A 182 20.52 -2.09 13.13
C THR A 182 19.39 -2.78 13.87
N ASP A 183 18.13 -2.36 13.67
CA ASP A 183 16.94 -3.03 14.19
C ASP A 183 16.70 -4.33 13.37
N PRO A 184 16.66 -5.51 14.01
CA PRO A 184 16.32 -6.77 13.33
C PRO A 184 15.01 -6.71 12.53
N PHE A 185 14.02 -5.94 13.01
CA PHE A 185 12.75 -5.77 12.31
C PHE A 185 12.93 -5.01 11.00
N ASP A 186 13.74 -3.94 10.98
CA ASP A 186 14.00 -3.18 9.75
C ASP A 186 14.84 -4.00 8.75
N ILE A 187 15.78 -4.82 9.24
CA ILE A 187 16.54 -5.76 8.41
C ILE A 187 15.62 -6.80 7.76
N GLU A 188 14.65 -7.34 8.51
CA GLU A 188 13.64 -8.26 7.95
C GLU A 188 12.81 -7.56 6.87
N LEU A 189 12.36 -6.33 7.12
CA LEU A 189 11.60 -5.54 6.15
C LEU A 189 12.40 -5.25 4.88
N HIS A 190 13.69 -4.96 5.01
CA HIS A 190 14.61 -4.80 3.88
C HIS A 190 14.63 -6.05 2.99
N HIS A 191 14.82 -7.24 3.60
CA HIS A 191 14.81 -8.50 2.86
C HIS A 191 13.45 -8.82 2.24
N ARG A 192 12.35 -8.52 2.93
CA ARG A 192 10.99 -8.65 2.39
C ARG A 192 10.80 -7.74 1.16
N TYR A 193 11.25 -6.49 1.24
CA TYR A 193 11.18 -5.55 0.13
C TYR A 193 12.01 -6.03 -1.07
N ASP A 194 13.26 -6.47 -0.85
CA ASP A 194 14.11 -7.01 -1.92
C ASP A 194 13.48 -8.22 -2.60
N LYS A 195 12.90 -9.14 -1.83
CA LYS A 195 12.19 -10.30 -2.37
C LYS A 195 11.00 -9.88 -3.22
N ILE A 196 10.23 -8.88 -2.78
CA ILE A 196 9.11 -8.32 -3.55
C ILE A 196 9.62 -7.74 -4.87
N ARG A 197 10.68 -6.93 -4.84
CA ARG A 197 11.28 -6.33 -6.04
C ARG A 197 11.78 -7.37 -7.04
N LYS A 198 12.50 -8.39 -6.58
CA LYS A 198 12.96 -9.51 -7.43
C LYS A 198 11.80 -10.25 -8.08
N LEU A 199 10.77 -10.59 -7.30
CA LEU A 199 9.57 -11.25 -7.83
C LEU A 199 8.84 -10.37 -8.85
N GLN A 200 8.79 -9.06 -8.65
CA GLN A 200 8.19 -8.14 -9.64
C GLN A 200 8.99 -8.11 -10.95
N GLU A 201 10.32 -8.09 -10.87
CA GLU A 201 11.19 -8.13 -12.05
C GLU A 201 11.09 -9.47 -12.79
N GLU A 202 11.04 -10.59 -12.07
CA GLU A 202 10.83 -11.93 -12.63
C GLU A 202 9.45 -12.05 -13.28
N ASN A 203 8.39 -11.62 -12.58
CA ASN A 203 7.02 -11.64 -13.12
C ASN A 203 6.89 -10.75 -14.35
N ALA A 204 7.56 -9.59 -14.41
CA ALA A 204 7.53 -8.71 -15.58
C ALA A 204 8.17 -9.38 -16.82
N LYS A 205 9.26 -10.12 -16.62
CA LYS A 205 9.92 -10.92 -17.68
C LYS A 205 9.02 -12.07 -18.13
N ASP A 206 8.44 -12.80 -17.18
CA ASP A 206 7.58 -13.96 -17.45
C ASP A 206 6.25 -13.55 -18.12
N THR A 207 5.63 -12.44 -17.70
CA THR A 207 4.45 -11.88 -18.37
C THR A 207 4.69 -11.64 -19.86
N THR A 208 5.88 -11.15 -20.23
CA THR A 208 6.23 -10.94 -21.65
C THR A 208 6.26 -12.25 -22.45
N GLU A 209 6.73 -13.34 -21.84
CA GLU A 209 6.70 -14.67 -22.47
C GLU A 209 5.29 -15.27 -22.49
N ARG A 210 4.52 -15.12 -21.40
CA ARG A 210 3.13 -15.60 -21.31
C ARG A 210 2.24 -14.94 -22.34
N LEU A 211 2.42 -13.65 -22.62
CA LEU A 211 1.69 -12.91 -23.66
C LEU A 211 1.92 -13.45 -25.08
N LYS A 212 3.01 -14.20 -25.33
CA LYS A 212 3.26 -14.84 -26.63
C LYS A 212 2.53 -16.17 -26.80
N ARG A 213 2.07 -16.77 -25.70
CA ARG A 213 1.38 -18.06 -25.72
C ARG A 213 -0.12 -17.85 -25.87
N THR A 214 -0.73 -18.54 -26.83
CA THR A 214 -2.19 -18.62 -26.92
C THR A 214 -2.72 -19.51 -25.79
N LEU A 215 -3.63 -18.95 -24.99
CA LEU A 215 -4.31 -19.65 -23.90
C LEU A 215 -5.62 -20.26 -24.38
N THR A 216 -5.90 -21.48 -23.92
CA THR A 216 -7.22 -22.10 -24.07
C THR A 216 -8.10 -21.83 -22.87
N THR A 217 -9.41 -21.88 -23.07
CA THR A 217 -10.37 -21.61 -21.97
C THR A 217 -10.25 -22.65 -20.86
N GLU A 218 -9.97 -23.90 -21.23
CA GLU A 218 -9.81 -25.04 -20.33
C GLU A 218 -8.61 -24.88 -19.40
N GLU A 219 -7.51 -24.30 -19.88
CA GLU A 219 -6.29 -24.03 -19.08
C GLU A 219 -6.53 -22.94 -18.02
N VAL A 220 -7.31 -21.92 -18.39
CA VAL A 220 -7.56 -20.74 -17.55
C VAL A 220 -8.69 -20.99 -16.56
N GLN A 221 -9.63 -21.85 -16.90
CA GLN A 221 -10.80 -22.15 -16.10
C GLN A 221 -10.42 -22.68 -14.69
N CYS A 222 -11.26 -22.39 -13.70
CA CYS A 222 -11.09 -22.92 -12.35
C CYS A 222 -12.42 -23.43 -11.75
N PRO A 223 -12.38 -24.39 -10.82
CA PRO A 223 -13.59 -25.02 -10.27
C PRO A 223 -14.55 -24.01 -9.64
N ILE A 224 -14.03 -23.00 -8.94
CA ILE A 224 -14.86 -21.97 -8.29
C ILE A 224 -15.65 -21.16 -9.31
N ASN A 225 -15.06 -20.84 -10.45
CA ASN A 225 -15.75 -20.10 -11.51
C ASN A 225 -16.75 -20.99 -12.23
N GLN A 226 -16.41 -22.25 -12.54
CA GLN A 226 -17.34 -23.21 -13.17
C GLN A 226 -18.61 -23.45 -12.35
N GLN A 227 -18.47 -23.53 -11.02
CA GLN A 227 -19.58 -23.82 -10.11
C GLN A 227 -20.53 -22.64 -9.89
N LYS A 228 -20.26 -21.46 -10.47
CA LYS A 228 -21.14 -20.29 -10.35
C LYS A 228 -22.45 -20.53 -11.11
N PRO A 229 -23.62 -20.23 -10.51
CA PRO A 229 -24.91 -20.36 -11.17
C PRO A 229 -25.08 -19.55 -12.46
N THR A 230 -24.35 -18.43 -12.60
CA THR A 230 -24.48 -17.52 -13.74
C THR A 230 -23.12 -17.00 -14.13
N HIS A 231 -22.88 -16.82 -15.43
CA HIS A 231 -21.65 -16.25 -15.96
C HIS A 231 -21.97 -15.03 -16.81
N VAL A 232 -21.13 -14.00 -16.71
CA VAL A 232 -21.25 -12.78 -17.51
C VAL A 232 -19.93 -12.52 -18.23
N ARG A 233 -20.01 -11.86 -19.40
CA ARG A 233 -18.83 -11.50 -20.19
C ARG A 233 -17.95 -10.52 -19.41
N ILE A 234 -16.64 -10.72 -19.43
CA ILE A 234 -15.67 -9.86 -18.72
C ILE A 234 -15.85 -8.39 -19.13
N ASN A 235 -15.86 -8.09 -20.44
CA ASN A 235 -16.09 -6.74 -20.94
C ASN A 235 -17.44 -6.11 -20.51
N SER A 236 -18.47 -6.90 -20.21
CA SER A 236 -19.76 -6.37 -19.74
C SER A 236 -19.72 -5.84 -18.30
N THR A 237 -18.66 -6.17 -17.55
CA THR A 237 -18.42 -5.67 -16.19
C THR A 237 -17.71 -4.32 -16.16
N LYS A 238 -17.26 -3.83 -17.32
CA LYS A 238 -16.46 -2.62 -17.44
C LYS A 238 -17.25 -1.39 -16.98
N VAL A 239 -16.61 -0.57 -16.15
CA VAL A 239 -17.05 0.77 -15.76
C VAL A 239 -16.03 1.77 -16.27
N GLU A 240 -16.52 2.85 -16.87
CA GLU A 240 -15.70 3.94 -17.38
C GLU A 240 -15.97 5.24 -16.61
N ALA A 241 -14.93 6.03 -16.38
CA ALA A 241 -15.06 7.35 -15.79
C ALA A 241 -14.00 8.30 -16.35
N ASN A 242 -14.31 9.59 -16.33
CA ASN A 242 -13.40 10.64 -16.78
C ASN A 242 -13.22 11.68 -15.67
N ARG A 243 -12.02 12.26 -15.57
CA ARG A 243 -11.74 13.32 -14.61
C ARG A 243 -10.63 14.24 -15.10
N ILE A 244 -10.82 15.52 -14.83
CA ILE A 244 -9.75 16.53 -14.86
C ILE A 244 -9.33 16.79 -13.42
N PHE A 245 -8.02 16.84 -13.17
CA PHE A 245 -7.46 17.09 -11.85
C PHE A 245 -7.11 18.58 -11.68
N PHE A 246 -7.67 19.20 -10.65
CA PHE A 246 -7.39 20.60 -10.32
C PHE A 246 -6.10 20.76 -9.49
N MET A 247 -5.64 22.00 -9.34
CA MET A 247 -4.39 22.36 -8.64
C MET A 247 -4.30 21.79 -7.21
N SER A 248 -5.42 21.63 -6.52
CA SER A 248 -5.46 21.02 -5.18
C SER A 248 -5.04 19.55 -5.14
N CYS A 249 -5.04 18.86 -6.29
CA CYS A 249 -4.61 17.47 -6.41
C CYS A 249 -3.12 17.34 -6.79
N MET A 250 -2.39 18.44 -6.96
CA MET A 250 -1.00 18.43 -7.42
C MET A 250 0.01 18.49 -6.29
N ASN A 251 1.11 17.78 -6.48
CA ASN A 251 2.28 17.81 -5.62
C ASN A 251 3.26 18.92 -6.06
N ASN A 252 4.36 19.04 -5.33
CA ASN A 252 5.41 20.04 -5.59
C ASN A 252 6.15 19.84 -6.93
N ASN A 253 5.86 18.76 -7.66
CA ASN A 253 6.40 18.45 -8.97
C ASN A 253 5.47 18.92 -10.10
N ASN A 254 4.37 19.62 -9.77
CA ASN A 254 3.29 19.99 -10.69
C ASN A 254 2.62 18.78 -11.37
N THR A 255 2.65 17.62 -10.72
CA THR A 255 1.97 16.39 -11.15
C THR A 255 0.94 15.98 -10.11
N VAL A 256 -0.07 15.20 -10.50
CA VAL A 256 -1.08 14.72 -9.54
C VAL A 256 -0.44 13.81 -8.49
N PHE A 257 -0.83 13.97 -7.22
CA PHE A 257 -0.39 13.07 -6.14
C PHE A 257 -0.76 11.62 -6.44
N GLY A 258 0.16 10.69 -6.21
CA GLY A 258 -0.10 9.26 -6.38
C GLY A 258 -1.26 8.78 -5.52
N GLY A 259 -1.38 9.32 -4.31
CA GLY A 259 -2.48 9.11 -3.37
C GLY A 259 -3.84 9.50 -3.92
N GLU A 260 -3.94 10.60 -4.67
CA GLU A 260 -5.20 11.03 -5.29
C GLU A 260 -5.62 10.12 -6.45
N LEU A 261 -4.65 9.66 -7.24
CA LEU A 261 -4.90 8.69 -8.32
C LEU A 261 -5.36 7.35 -7.74
N MET A 262 -4.66 6.82 -6.73
CA MET A 262 -5.04 5.58 -6.05
C MET A 262 -6.41 5.67 -5.38
N ALA A 263 -6.73 6.81 -4.77
CA ALA A 263 -8.04 7.03 -4.17
C ALA A 263 -9.17 6.99 -5.21
N TRP A 264 -8.96 7.65 -6.36
CA TRP A 264 -9.93 7.67 -7.44
C TRP A 264 -10.07 6.28 -8.11
N MET A 265 -8.96 5.57 -8.31
CA MET A 265 -8.93 4.19 -8.79
C MET A 265 -9.74 3.24 -7.90
N GLU A 266 -9.51 3.29 -6.58
CA GLU A 266 -10.19 2.42 -5.62
C GLU A 266 -11.70 2.66 -5.58
N GLN A 267 -12.13 3.92 -5.66
CA GLN A 267 -13.55 4.28 -5.70
C GLN A 267 -14.27 3.61 -6.88
N HIS A 268 -13.64 3.62 -8.06
CA HIS A 268 -14.21 3.02 -9.27
C HIS A 268 -14.09 1.50 -9.28
N ALA A 269 -13.02 0.94 -8.69
CA ALA A 269 -12.92 -0.49 -8.46
C ALA A 269 -14.08 -1.00 -7.60
N VAL A 270 -14.33 -0.33 -6.47
CA VAL A 270 -15.45 -0.66 -5.57
C VAL A 270 -16.79 -0.50 -6.29
N HIS A 271 -16.97 0.58 -7.05
CA HIS A 271 -18.20 0.77 -7.83
C HIS A 271 -18.42 -0.36 -8.86
N CYS A 272 -17.40 -0.72 -9.64
CA CYS A 272 -17.42 -1.85 -10.56
C CYS A 272 -17.80 -3.16 -9.84
N GLY A 273 -17.19 -3.46 -8.69
CA GLY A 273 -17.53 -4.64 -7.89
C GLY A 273 -18.97 -4.62 -7.33
N ARG A 274 -19.49 -3.45 -6.96
CA ARG A 274 -20.89 -3.29 -6.52
C ARG A 274 -21.87 -3.52 -7.66
N MET A 275 -21.59 -2.98 -8.85
CA MET A 275 -22.41 -3.20 -10.03
C MET A 275 -22.38 -4.67 -10.46
N PHE A 276 -21.19 -5.29 -10.41
CA PHE A 276 -21.02 -6.70 -10.72
C PHE A 276 -21.78 -7.62 -9.76
N THR A 277 -21.90 -7.27 -8.48
CA THR A 277 -22.58 -8.12 -7.47
C THR A 277 -24.03 -7.76 -7.20
N GLY A 278 -24.47 -6.56 -7.60
CA GLY A 278 -25.73 -5.97 -7.14
C GLY A 278 -25.74 -5.62 -5.65
N ASN A 279 -24.59 -5.60 -4.98
CA ASN A 279 -24.48 -5.44 -3.53
C ASN A 279 -23.76 -4.13 -3.15
N ARG A 280 -24.29 -3.39 -2.18
CA ARG A 280 -23.68 -2.14 -1.67
C ARG A 280 -22.50 -2.40 -0.72
N TYR A 281 -22.47 -3.55 -0.05
CA TYR A 281 -21.49 -3.89 0.99
C TYR A 281 -20.25 -4.59 0.42
N VAL A 282 -19.74 -4.06 -0.70
CA VAL A 282 -18.46 -4.45 -1.30
C VAL A 282 -17.37 -3.50 -0.82
N PHE A 283 -16.25 -4.05 -0.35
CA PHE A 283 -15.15 -3.27 0.23
C PHE A 283 -13.79 -3.78 -0.21
N THR A 284 -12.82 -2.88 -0.32
CA THR A 284 -11.43 -3.22 -0.59
C THR A 284 -10.77 -3.88 0.65
N ILE A 285 -10.08 -5.00 0.43
CA ILE A 285 -9.27 -5.70 1.45
C ILE A 285 -7.79 -5.74 1.12
N GLY A 286 -7.42 -5.38 -0.12
CA GLY A 286 -6.03 -5.20 -0.49
C GLY A 286 -5.86 -4.64 -1.89
N MET A 287 -4.62 -4.28 -2.21
CA MET A 287 -4.18 -3.85 -3.54
C MET A 287 -2.86 -4.57 -3.84
N HIS A 288 -2.77 -5.18 -5.03
CA HIS A 288 -1.61 -5.99 -5.38
C HIS A 288 -0.38 -5.14 -5.70
N SER A 289 -0.35 -4.52 -6.87
CA SER A 289 0.72 -3.62 -7.29
C SER A 289 0.11 -2.52 -8.15
N VAL A 290 0.55 -1.29 -7.94
CA VAL A 290 0.34 -0.17 -8.84
C VAL A 290 1.70 0.40 -9.22
N ALA A 291 1.84 0.76 -10.50
CA ALA A 291 3.01 1.44 -11.03
C ALA A 291 2.58 2.78 -11.64
N PHE A 292 3.47 3.76 -11.58
CA PHE A 292 3.27 5.12 -12.10
C PHE A 292 4.29 5.41 -13.22
N PRO A 293 4.19 4.75 -14.39
CA PRO A 293 5.14 4.92 -15.49
C PRO A 293 5.15 6.34 -16.08
N GLU A 294 4.01 7.02 -16.10
CA GLU A 294 3.87 8.37 -16.68
C GLU A 294 3.17 9.31 -15.70
N PRO A 295 3.63 10.56 -15.55
CA PRO A 295 2.96 11.54 -14.71
C PRO A 295 1.61 11.94 -15.29
N VAL A 296 0.67 12.28 -14.40
CA VAL A 296 -0.60 12.93 -14.77
C VAL A 296 -0.46 14.42 -14.51
N LEU A 297 -0.76 15.23 -15.53
CA LEU A 297 -0.68 16.69 -15.49
C LEU A 297 -2.07 17.30 -15.28
N ALA A 298 -2.08 18.56 -14.83
CA ALA A 298 -3.29 19.39 -14.65
C ALA A 298 -4.20 19.46 -15.87
N THR A 299 -3.59 19.44 -17.04
CA THR A 299 -4.23 19.70 -18.32
C THR A 299 -4.72 18.43 -19.00
N ASP A 300 -4.42 17.27 -18.42
CA ASP A 300 -4.73 15.98 -19.03
C ASP A 300 -6.22 15.67 -18.86
N TRP A 301 -6.80 15.10 -19.90
CA TRP A 301 -8.08 14.42 -19.79
C TRP A 301 -7.82 12.98 -19.37
N VAL A 302 -8.18 12.63 -18.13
CA VAL A 302 -7.89 11.30 -17.59
C VAL A 302 -9.11 10.42 -17.69
N THR A 303 -8.98 9.30 -18.39
CA THR A 303 -9.97 8.23 -18.48
C THR A 303 -9.54 7.06 -17.60
N LEU A 304 -10.50 6.48 -16.90
CA LEU A 304 -10.35 5.31 -16.05
C LEU A 304 -11.29 4.23 -16.55
N GLU A 305 -10.75 3.02 -16.72
CA GLU A 305 -11.52 1.80 -16.98
C GLU A 305 -11.32 0.81 -15.83
N ALA A 306 -12.41 0.34 -15.23
CA ALA A 306 -12.39 -0.68 -14.17
C ALA A 306 -13.16 -1.93 -14.61
N THR A 307 -12.56 -3.11 -14.49
CA THR A 307 -13.12 -4.38 -14.98
C THR A 307 -12.90 -5.50 -13.98
N VAL A 308 -13.92 -6.34 -13.73
CA VAL A 308 -13.77 -7.54 -12.90
C VAL A 308 -13.00 -8.61 -13.68
N ILE A 309 -11.80 -8.96 -13.23
CA ILE A 309 -10.92 -9.89 -13.94
C ILE A 309 -10.86 -11.29 -13.30
N TYR A 310 -11.25 -11.42 -12.04
CA TYR A 310 -11.24 -12.72 -11.35
C TYR A 310 -12.24 -12.75 -10.20
N VAL A 311 -12.96 -13.87 -10.05
CA VAL A 311 -14.02 -14.01 -9.05
C VAL A 311 -13.84 -15.31 -8.28
N ARG A 312 -14.00 -15.23 -6.95
CA ARG A 312 -13.95 -16.37 -6.02
C ARG A 312 -15.28 -16.56 -5.31
N ASN A 313 -15.28 -17.28 -4.18
CA ASN A 313 -16.49 -17.49 -3.39
C ASN A 313 -17.05 -16.16 -2.87
N THR A 314 -16.25 -15.37 -2.15
CA THR A 314 -16.68 -14.12 -1.48
C THR A 314 -15.81 -12.92 -1.83
N THR A 315 -14.81 -13.09 -2.69
CA THR A 315 -13.87 -12.04 -3.09
C THR A 315 -13.80 -11.96 -4.61
N MET A 316 -13.42 -10.79 -5.12
CA MET A 316 -13.13 -10.58 -6.54
C MET A 316 -11.89 -9.69 -6.69
N GLU A 317 -11.26 -9.75 -7.85
CA GLU A 317 -10.18 -8.85 -8.24
C GLU A 317 -10.68 -7.96 -9.39
N VAL A 318 -10.48 -6.66 -9.24
CA VAL A 318 -10.86 -5.63 -10.21
C VAL A 318 -9.59 -4.96 -10.72
N ASP A 319 -9.36 -5.02 -12.03
CA ASP A 319 -8.30 -4.30 -12.72
C ASP A 319 -8.77 -2.88 -13.02
N VAL A 320 -7.90 -1.91 -12.81
CA VAL A 320 -8.19 -0.49 -13.10
C VAL A 320 -7.03 0.07 -13.91
N VAL A 321 -7.35 0.62 -15.08
CA VAL A 321 -6.38 1.24 -16.00
C VAL A 321 -6.70 2.72 -16.13
N LEU A 322 -5.69 3.57 -15.92
CA LEU A 322 -5.78 5.01 -16.18
C LEU A 322 -5.04 5.35 -17.46
N ARG A 323 -5.69 6.13 -18.30
CA ARG A 323 -5.12 6.74 -19.50
C ARG A 323 -5.21 8.25 -19.38
N ALA A 324 -4.12 8.94 -19.70
CA ALA A 324 -4.13 10.39 -19.86
C ALA A 324 -4.07 10.71 -21.36
N GLU A 325 -5.08 11.44 -21.83
CA GLU A 325 -5.05 12.11 -23.12
C GLU A 325 -4.42 13.50 -22.95
N ARG A 326 -3.38 13.75 -23.72
CA ARG A 326 -2.58 14.99 -23.70
C ARG A 326 -3.02 15.92 -24.84
N ARG A 327 -2.59 17.18 -24.75
CA ARG A 327 -2.95 18.23 -25.73
C ARG A 327 -2.51 17.94 -27.17
N ASP A 328 -1.50 17.09 -27.35
CA ASP A 328 -1.01 16.63 -28.65
C ASP A 328 -1.81 15.43 -29.19
N SER A 329 -2.97 15.13 -28.59
CA SER A 329 -3.81 13.96 -28.88
C SER A 329 -3.14 12.61 -28.64
N SER A 330 -1.99 12.58 -27.95
CA SER A 330 -1.39 11.33 -27.48
C SER A 330 -2.16 10.78 -26.28
N SER A 331 -2.36 9.46 -26.24
CA SER A 331 -2.95 8.75 -25.10
C SER A 331 -1.91 7.81 -24.52
N VAL A 332 -1.61 7.97 -23.23
CA VAL A 332 -0.64 7.15 -22.52
C VAL A 332 -1.27 6.47 -21.31
N ILE A 333 -0.90 5.23 -21.04
CA ILE A 333 -1.28 4.56 -19.79
C ILE A 333 -0.43 5.14 -18.67
N THR A 334 -1.06 5.83 -17.72
CA THR A 334 -0.35 6.45 -16.60
C THR A 334 -0.26 5.55 -15.40
N ASN A 335 -1.29 4.72 -15.18
CA ASN A 335 -1.35 3.83 -14.03
C ASN A 335 -2.14 2.57 -14.38
N ARG A 336 -1.76 1.45 -13.77
CA ARG A 336 -2.58 0.24 -13.72
C ARG A 336 -2.48 -0.36 -12.32
N ALA A 337 -3.62 -0.69 -11.73
CA ALA A 337 -3.69 -1.30 -10.41
C ALA A 337 -4.74 -2.40 -10.38
N SER A 338 -4.55 -3.38 -9.50
CA SER A 338 -5.55 -4.41 -9.24
C SER A 338 -5.96 -4.40 -7.76
N PHE A 339 -7.26 -4.26 -7.52
CA PHE A 339 -7.85 -4.19 -6.19
C PHE A 339 -8.56 -5.50 -5.86
N VAL A 340 -8.33 -6.00 -4.65
CA VAL A 340 -9.03 -7.17 -4.13
C VAL A 340 -10.20 -6.69 -3.28
N LEU A 341 -11.40 -7.01 -3.71
CA LEU A 341 -12.64 -6.64 -3.05
C LEU A 341 -13.26 -7.85 -2.35
N ILE A 342 -13.91 -7.61 -1.22
CA ILE A 342 -14.72 -8.58 -0.48
C ILE A 342 -16.19 -8.19 -0.57
N ASN A 343 -17.04 -9.18 -0.82
CA ASN A 343 -18.48 -9.05 -0.82
C ASN A 343 -19.00 -9.44 0.58
N ASN A 344 -19.63 -8.50 1.28
CA ASN A 344 -20.20 -8.71 2.61
C ASN A 344 -21.72 -8.51 2.61
N ASP A 345 -22.40 -8.90 3.68
CA ASP A 345 -23.77 -8.43 3.97
C ASP A 345 -23.75 -7.10 4.74
N ASP A 346 -24.93 -6.63 5.14
CA ASP A 346 -25.16 -5.39 5.88
C ASP A 346 -24.57 -5.39 7.31
N ILE A 347 -24.43 -6.57 7.90
CA ILE A 347 -23.82 -6.77 9.22
C ILE A 347 -22.33 -7.12 9.16
N GLY A 348 -21.74 -7.16 7.96
CA GLY A 348 -20.30 -7.32 7.74
C GLY A 348 -19.80 -8.76 7.61
N ARG A 349 -20.68 -9.76 7.52
CA ARG A 349 -20.30 -11.17 7.24
C ARG A 349 -20.04 -11.35 5.76
N LYS A 350 -19.16 -12.29 5.43
CA LYS A 350 -18.80 -12.59 4.03
C LYS A 350 -20.01 -13.19 3.31
N CYS A 351 -20.35 -12.63 2.15
CA CYS A 351 -21.45 -13.07 1.32
C CYS A 351 -20.93 -13.69 0.00
N THR A 352 -21.51 -14.81 -0.41
CA THR A 352 -21.14 -15.49 -1.65
C THR A 352 -21.50 -14.63 -2.86
N ILE A 353 -20.60 -14.57 -3.84
CA ILE A 353 -20.83 -13.93 -5.14
C ILE A 353 -21.44 -14.98 -6.07
N PRO A 354 -22.69 -14.84 -6.55
CA PRO A 354 -23.33 -15.87 -7.38
C PRO A 354 -22.86 -15.87 -8.84
N MET A 355 -22.28 -14.78 -9.32
CA MET A 355 -21.83 -14.65 -10.71
C MET A 355 -20.36 -15.04 -10.88
N GLY A 356 -20.07 -15.73 -11.98
CA GLY A 356 -18.73 -15.99 -12.50
C GLY A 356 -18.48 -15.21 -13.79
N LEU A 357 -17.28 -15.39 -14.34
CA LEU A 357 -16.87 -14.78 -15.60
C LEU A 357 -16.95 -15.81 -16.73
N GLU A 358 -17.62 -15.43 -17.82
CA GLU A 358 -17.71 -16.23 -19.04
C GLU A 358 -16.36 -16.22 -19.75
N LEU A 359 -15.67 -17.36 -19.75
CA LEU A 359 -14.36 -17.51 -20.41
C LEU A 359 -14.48 -17.98 -21.86
N HIS A 360 -15.62 -18.58 -22.24
CA HIS A 360 -15.87 -18.97 -23.62
C HIS A 360 -16.16 -17.73 -24.46
N GLY A 361 -15.35 -17.49 -25.50
CA GLY A 361 -15.43 -16.28 -26.31
C GLY A 361 -14.75 -15.05 -25.71
N ALA A 362 -14.03 -15.20 -24.59
CA ALA A 362 -13.16 -14.15 -24.06
C ALA A 362 -11.94 -13.93 -24.97
N THR A 363 -11.42 -12.70 -25.00
CA THR A 363 -10.20 -12.40 -25.76
C THR A 363 -8.96 -13.00 -25.08
N GLN A 364 -7.84 -13.07 -25.80
CA GLN A 364 -6.58 -13.55 -25.21
C GLN A 364 -6.12 -12.67 -24.04
N GLU A 365 -6.33 -11.36 -24.13
CA GLU A 365 -6.01 -10.42 -23.05
C GLU A 365 -6.86 -10.68 -21.81
N GLU A 366 -8.17 -10.94 -21.98
CA GLU A 366 -9.08 -11.26 -20.88
C GLU A 366 -8.72 -12.59 -20.21
N LEU A 367 -8.41 -13.62 -21.00
CA LEU A 367 -7.94 -14.92 -20.49
C LEU A 367 -6.62 -14.79 -19.72
N GLN A 368 -5.67 -14.00 -20.24
CA GLN A 368 -4.41 -13.71 -19.58
C GLN A 368 -4.64 -12.98 -18.24
N GLN A 369 -5.48 -11.93 -18.22
CA GLN A 369 -5.81 -11.19 -17.00
C GLN A 369 -6.40 -12.09 -15.91
N PHE A 370 -7.35 -12.97 -16.29
CA PHE A 370 -7.94 -13.93 -15.37
C PHE A 370 -6.90 -14.91 -14.81
N MET A 371 -6.06 -15.47 -15.68
CA MET A 371 -5.01 -16.40 -15.27
C MET A 371 -4.00 -15.74 -14.32
N GLU A 372 -3.56 -14.53 -14.62
CA GLU A 372 -2.61 -13.80 -13.77
C GLU A 372 -3.21 -13.45 -12.41
N ALA A 373 -4.45 -13.00 -12.37
CA ALA A 373 -5.17 -12.76 -11.12
C ALA A 373 -5.29 -14.04 -10.28
N ARG A 374 -5.61 -15.17 -10.91
CA ARG A 374 -5.62 -16.49 -10.26
C ARG A 374 -4.25 -16.83 -9.66
N VAL A 375 -3.16 -16.63 -10.41
CA VAL A 375 -1.79 -16.85 -9.92
C VAL A 375 -1.45 -15.92 -8.75
N ARG A 376 -1.77 -14.62 -8.85
CA ARG A 376 -1.58 -13.64 -7.77
C ARG A 376 -2.33 -14.04 -6.51
N TYR A 377 -3.56 -14.53 -6.65
CA TYR A 377 -4.36 -15.03 -5.55
C TYR A 377 -3.69 -16.21 -4.85
N HIS A 378 -3.30 -17.26 -5.58
CA HIS A 378 -2.62 -18.43 -4.98
C HIS A 378 -1.31 -18.06 -4.30
N GLY A 379 -0.51 -17.17 -4.91
CA GLY A 379 0.70 -16.65 -4.28
C GLY A 379 0.42 -15.87 -2.99
N SER A 380 -0.71 -15.16 -2.91
CA SER A 380 -1.11 -14.41 -1.70
C SER A 380 -1.59 -15.33 -0.58
N VAL A 381 -2.29 -16.42 -0.90
CA VAL A 381 -2.68 -17.45 0.08
C VAL A 381 -1.45 -18.12 0.68
N ALA A 382 -0.50 -18.56 -0.15
CA ALA A 382 0.72 -19.21 0.31
C ALA A 382 1.53 -18.31 1.27
N ARG A 383 1.60 -17.00 0.98
CA ARG A 383 2.25 -16.02 1.86
C ARG A 383 1.52 -15.87 3.20
N ARG A 384 0.19 -15.84 3.18
CA ARG A 384 -0.63 -15.73 4.40
C ARG A 384 -0.46 -16.96 5.29
N ASP A 385 -0.51 -18.14 4.71
CA ASP A 385 -0.41 -19.40 5.46
C ASP A 385 1.00 -19.57 6.05
N HIS A 386 2.06 -19.14 5.33
CA HIS A 386 3.42 -19.06 5.87
C HIS A 386 3.55 -18.06 7.03
N PHE A 387 2.93 -16.87 6.91
CA PHE A 387 2.94 -15.87 7.98
C PHE A 387 2.23 -16.38 9.26
N HIS A 388 1.11 -17.08 9.13
CA HIS A 388 0.44 -17.68 10.30
C HIS A 388 1.23 -18.86 10.88
N ALA A 389 1.89 -19.68 10.06
CA ALA A 389 2.73 -20.78 10.54
C ALA A 389 3.95 -20.30 11.35
N CYS A 390 4.55 -19.17 10.96
CA CYS A 390 5.70 -18.60 11.68
C CYS A 390 5.32 -17.81 12.95
N ASN A 391 4.08 -17.36 13.08
CA ASN A 391 3.63 -16.48 14.17
C ASN A 391 2.64 -17.15 15.15
N LEU A 392 2.36 -18.45 15.00
CA LEU A 392 1.70 -19.22 16.06
C LEU A 392 2.72 -19.50 17.17
N PRO A 393 2.41 -19.17 18.44
CA PRO A 393 3.18 -19.69 19.56
C PRO A 393 3.14 -21.22 19.46
N THR A 394 4.29 -21.88 19.58
CA THR A 394 4.35 -23.33 19.74
C THR A 394 3.50 -23.73 20.95
N GLY A 395 2.25 -24.11 20.72
CA GLY A 395 1.32 -24.56 21.78
C GLY A 395 -0.14 -24.13 21.71
N ALA A 396 -0.62 -23.38 20.70
CA ALA A 396 -2.06 -23.10 20.57
C ALA A 396 -2.73 -24.06 19.58
N THR A 397 -3.33 -25.14 20.09
CA THR A 397 -4.25 -25.99 19.34
C THR A 397 -5.51 -25.20 18.95
N THR A 398 -5.86 -25.27 17.67
CA THR A 398 -7.10 -24.70 17.10
C THR A 398 -8.34 -25.44 17.61
N PRO A 399 -9.44 -24.75 17.98
CA PRO A 399 -10.78 -25.33 17.95
C PRO A 399 -11.31 -25.44 16.51
#